data_AF-G5SIU1-F1
#
_entry.id   AF-G5SIU1-F1
#
_cell.length_a   1.000
_cell.length_b   1.000
_cell.length_c   1.000
_cell.angle_alpha   90.00
_cell.angle_beta   90.00
_cell.angle_gamma   90.00
#
_symmetry.space_group_name_H-M   'P 1'
#
loop_
_entity.id
_entity.type
_entity.pdbx_description
1 polymer ?
#
loop_
_entity_poly.entity_id
_entity_poly.type
_entity_poly.pdbx_seq_one_letter_code
_entity_poly.pdbx_strand_id
1 'polypeptide(L)'
;DLTNQKGDDVWPITSTTFILVHKAQKKPEQGAEVLKFFDWAYKNGAKQANDLDYASLPDNVVEQVRAAWKTSIKDSNGKALY
;
A
#
# COMPACT_ATOMS: atom_id res chain seq x y z
N ASP A 1 0.89 -11.89 -11.81
CA ASP A 1 -0.47 -11.67 -12.30
C ASP A 1 -1.42 -12.43 -11.38
N LEU A 2 -2.61 -11.90 -11.09
CA LEU A 2 -3.63 -12.54 -10.25
C LEU A 2 -4.82 -13.09 -11.07
N THR A 3 -4.83 -12.87 -12.38
CA THR A 3 -5.85 -13.42 -13.28
C THR A 3 -5.55 -14.89 -13.63
N ASN A 4 -6.61 -15.68 -13.80
CA ASN A 4 -6.59 -17.09 -14.22
C ASN A 4 -5.56 -17.97 -13.48
N GLN A 5 -5.42 -17.76 -12.16
CA GLN A 5 -4.50 -18.53 -11.34
C GLN A 5 -5.05 -19.93 -11.04
N LYS A 6 -4.15 -20.91 -10.89
CA LYS A 6 -4.51 -22.30 -10.53
C LYS A 6 -4.75 -22.41 -9.02
N GLY A 7 -5.68 -23.27 -8.63
CA GLY A 7 -5.99 -23.59 -7.24
C GLY A 7 -7.48 -23.85 -7.07
N ASP A 8 -7.85 -24.48 -5.96
CA ASP A 8 -9.26 -24.64 -5.59
C ASP A 8 -9.83 -23.29 -5.12
N ASP A 9 -11.09 -23.00 -5.44
CA ASP A 9 -11.82 -21.79 -5.05
C ASP A 9 -11.15 -20.45 -5.42
N VAL A 10 -10.33 -20.44 -6.48
CA VAL A 10 -9.67 -19.22 -6.99
C VAL A 10 -10.55 -18.50 -8.00
N TRP A 11 -10.97 -17.27 -7.67
CA TRP A 11 -11.74 -16.44 -8.60
C TRP A 11 -10.89 -16.01 -9.83
N PRO A 12 -11.32 -16.28 -11.08
CA PRO A 12 -10.46 -16.17 -12.26
C PRO A 12 -10.13 -14.74 -12.69
N ILE A 13 -10.89 -13.74 -12.23
CA ILE A 13 -10.71 -12.33 -12.58
C ILE A 13 -10.42 -11.53 -11.31
N THR A 14 -9.27 -11.83 -10.69
CA THR A 14 -8.79 -11.17 -9.46
C THR A 14 -7.72 -10.14 -9.81
N SER A 15 -7.73 -8.99 -9.14
CA SER A 15 -6.70 -7.95 -9.27
C SER A 15 -6.47 -7.23 -7.96
N THR A 16 -5.28 -6.67 -7.80
CA THR A 16 -5.00 -5.62 -6.81
C THR A 16 -5.25 -4.23 -7.42
N THR A 17 -5.14 -3.19 -6.60
CA THR A 17 -5.17 -1.79 -7.03
C THR A 17 -4.00 -1.02 -6.43
N PHE A 18 -3.69 0.16 -6.98
CA PHE A 18 -2.47 0.89 -6.66
C PHE A 18 -2.74 2.35 -6.30
N ILE A 19 -1.89 2.87 -5.43
CA ILE A 19 -1.78 4.29 -5.11
C ILE A 19 -0.49 4.82 -5.74
N LEU A 20 -0.57 5.94 -6.44
CA LEU A 20 0.58 6.63 -6.99
C LEU A 20 0.93 7.86 -6.16
N VAL A 21 2.20 7.98 -5.80
CA VAL A 21 2.77 9.15 -5.10
C VAL A 21 4.08 9.56 -5.74
N HIS A 22 4.40 10.85 -5.69
CA HIS A 22 5.70 11.33 -6.15
C HIS A 22 6.82 10.85 -5.22
N LYS A 23 7.95 10.41 -5.80
CA LYS A 23 9.15 10.06 -5.02
C LYS A 23 9.75 11.28 -4.32
N ALA A 24 9.84 12.40 -5.03
CA ALA A 24 10.24 13.69 -4.48
C ALA A 24 9.01 14.50 -4.10
N GLN A 25 8.79 14.69 -2.81
CA GLN A 25 7.64 15.38 -2.25
C GLN A 25 7.96 16.86 -2.06
N LYS A 26 7.46 17.71 -2.97
CA LYS A 26 7.54 19.18 -2.86
C LYS A 26 6.78 19.74 -1.66
N LYS A 27 5.87 18.94 -1.12
CA LYS A 27 4.95 19.20 -0.02
C LYS A 27 5.10 18.07 1.01
N PRO A 28 6.26 18.00 1.71
CA PRO A 28 6.66 16.82 2.48
C PRO A 28 5.70 16.47 3.61
N GLU A 29 5.06 17.47 4.21
CA GLU A 29 4.07 17.28 5.25
C GLU A 29 2.79 16.61 4.71
N GLN A 30 2.32 16.95 3.50
CA GLN A 30 1.23 16.20 2.87
C GLN A 30 1.67 14.78 2.49
N GLY A 31 2.88 14.61 1.97
CA GLY A 31 3.44 13.30 1.66
C GLY A 31 3.46 12.38 2.89
N ALA A 32 3.94 12.88 4.03
CA ALA A 32 3.98 12.12 5.28
C ALA A 32 2.58 11.71 5.77
N GLU A 33 1.60 12.61 5.72
CA GLU A 33 0.22 12.28 6.13
C GLU A 33 -0.46 11.28 5.19
N VAL A 34 -0.18 11.33 3.88
CA VAL A 34 -0.64 10.30 2.94
C VAL A 34 -0.08 8.93 3.32
N LEU A 35 1.20 8.83 3.64
CA LEU A 35 1.80 7.56 4.04
C LEU A 35 1.23 7.06 5.38
N LYS A 36 1.04 7.95 6.36
CA LYS A 36 0.40 7.61 7.64
C LYS A 36 -1.03 7.10 7.47
N PHE A 37 -1.81 7.70 6.57
CA PHE A 37 -3.17 7.26 6.28
C PHE A 37 -3.20 5.81 5.78
N PHE A 38 -2.38 5.48 4.78
CA PHE A 38 -2.34 4.11 4.27
C PHE A 38 -1.70 3.13 5.26
N ASP A 39 -0.70 3.55 6.04
CA ASP A 39 -0.13 2.71 7.09
C ASP A 39 -1.15 2.36 8.19
N TRP A 40 -1.96 3.36 8.60
CA TRP A 40 -3.07 3.13 9.50
C TRP A 40 -4.12 2.20 8.90
N ALA A 41 -4.43 2.35 7.61
CA ALA A 41 -5.38 1.49 6.90
C ALA A 41 -4.89 0.03 6.85
N TYR A 42 -3.59 -0.21 6.60
CA TYR A 42 -3.03 -1.56 6.68
C TYR A 42 -3.07 -2.14 8.10
N LYS A 43 -2.84 -1.32 9.12
CA LYS A 43 -2.82 -1.77 10.52
C LYS A 43 -4.22 -2.03 11.10
N ASN A 44 -5.23 -1.25 10.72
CA ASN A 44 -6.52 -1.21 11.41
C ASN A 44 -7.72 -1.41 10.49
N GLY A 45 -7.54 -1.24 9.18
CA GLY A 45 -8.64 -1.21 8.19
C GLY A 45 -9.05 -2.56 7.64
N ALA A 46 -8.38 -3.66 8.00
CA ALA A 46 -8.64 -4.99 7.43
C ALA A 46 -10.12 -5.40 7.54
N LYS A 47 -10.73 -5.22 8.72
CA LYS A 47 -12.15 -5.51 8.92
C LYS A 47 -13.04 -4.69 7.99
N GLN A 48 -12.77 -3.40 7.84
CA GLN A 48 -13.57 -2.51 6.99
C GLN A 48 -13.44 -2.89 5.50
N ALA A 49 -12.27 -3.33 5.06
CA ALA A 49 -12.06 -3.84 3.72
C ALA A 49 -12.82 -5.16 3.50
N ASN A 50 -12.76 -6.07 4.47
CA ASN A 50 -13.45 -7.37 4.39
C ASN A 50 -14.98 -7.22 4.46
N ASP A 51 -15.51 -6.25 5.21
CA ASP A 51 -16.95 -5.93 5.25
C ASP A 51 -17.47 -5.44 3.87
N LEU A 52 -16.57 -5.05 2.97
CA LEU A 52 -16.84 -4.65 1.58
C LEU A 52 -16.35 -5.70 0.56
N ASP A 53 -16.07 -6.94 1.02
CA ASP A 53 -15.61 -8.07 0.20
C ASP A 53 -14.23 -7.89 -0.46
N TYR A 54 -13.41 -6.94 0.02
CA TYR A 54 -12.01 -6.82 -0.40
C TYR A 54 -11.10 -7.70 0.47
N ALA A 55 -10.25 -8.50 -0.19
CA ALA A 55 -9.16 -9.20 0.47
C ALA A 55 -8.07 -8.21 0.92
N SER A 56 -7.54 -8.41 2.13
CA SER A 56 -6.40 -7.62 2.64
C SER A 56 -5.08 -8.16 2.09
N LEU A 57 -4.11 -7.27 1.90
CA LEU A 57 -2.75 -7.69 1.52
C LEU A 57 -2.13 -8.52 2.66
N PRO A 58 -1.36 -9.58 2.34
CA PRO A 58 -0.57 -10.29 3.32
C PRO A 58 0.44 -9.38 4.04
N ASP A 59 0.70 -9.63 5.33
CA ASP A 59 1.59 -8.80 6.16
C ASP A 59 2.99 -8.63 5.56
N ASN A 60 3.54 -9.68 4.97
CA ASN A 60 4.86 -9.61 4.33
C ASN A 60 4.88 -8.65 3.12
N VAL A 61 3.76 -8.48 2.41
CA VAL A 61 3.64 -7.51 1.32
C VAL A 61 3.51 -6.10 1.89
N VAL A 62 2.75 -5.91 2.98
CA VAL A 62 2.67 -4.63 3.69
C VAL A 62 4.06 -4.17 4.17
N GLU A 63 4.87 -5.07 4.73
CA GLU A 63 6.25 -4.76 5.13
C GLU A 63 7.15 -4.38 3.95
N GLN A 64 6.96 -5.00 2.78
CA GLN A 64 7.67 -4.59 1.56
C GLN A 64 7.27 -3.17 1.12
N VAL A 65 5.99 -2.81 1.20
CA VAL A 65 5.52 -1.44 0.93
C VAL A 65 6.15 -0.44 1.88
N ARG A 66 6.15 -0.74 3.19
CA ARG A 66 6.79 0.09 4.23
C ARG A 66 8.29 0.28 3.96
N ALA A 67 9.00 -0.79 3.60
CA ALA A 67 10.43 -0.71 3.25
C ALA A 67 10.68 0.13 1.99
N ALA A 68 9.82 0.01 0.97
CA ALA A 68 9.91 0.81 -0.25
C ALA A 68 9.69 2.30 0.03
N TRP A 69 8.76 2.66 0.93
CA TRP A 69 8.53 4.05 1.31
C TRP A 69 9.76 4.70 1.95
N LYS A 70 10.42 4.02 2.90
CA LYS A 70 11.65 4.50 3.57
C LYS A 70 12.77 4.87 2.58
N THR A 71 12.85 4.15 1.46
CA THR A 71 13.92 4.34 0.47
C THR A 71 13.54 5.27 -0.67
N SER A 72 12.25 5.33 -1.03
CA SER A 72 11.79 5.94 -2.29
C SER A 72 11.06 7.27 -2.12
N ILE A 73 10.50 7.56 -0.94
CA ILE A 73 9.69 8.77 -0.72
C ILE A 73 10.44 9.74 0.18
N LYS A 74 10.87 10.86 -0.41
CA LYS A 74 11.77 11.83 0.22
C LYS A 74 11.30 13.26 0.02
N ASP A 75 11.69 14.16 0.93
CA ASP A 75 11.57 15.60 0.71
C ASP A 75 12.57 16.11 -0.34
N SER A 76 12.50 17.40 -0.67
CA SER A 76 13.42 18.07 -1.60
C SER A 76 14.89 18.05 -1.16
N ASN A 77 15.17 17.75 0.12
CA ASN A 77 16.52 17.65 0.69
C ASN A 77 17.01 16.20 0.76
N GLY A 78 16.21 15.24 0.28
CA GLY A 78 16.54 13.82 0.29
C GLY A 78 16.26 13.09 1.60
N LYS A 79 15.61 13.72 2.58
CA LYS A 79 15.20 13.09 3.84
C LYS A 79 13.97 12.19 3.60
N ALA A 80 14.03 10.95 4.08
CA ALA A 80 12.89 10.03 4.01
C ALA A 80 11.70 10.55 4.84
N LEU A 81 10.48 10.32 4.33
CA LEU A 81 9.24 10.75 4.97
C LEU A 81 8.54 9.64 5.79
N TYR A 82 9.09 8.44 5.78
CA TYR A 82 8.61 7.25 6.49
C TYR A 82 9.77 6.49 7.11
#